data_AF-H1LDJ6-F1
#
_entry.id   AF-H1LDJ6-F1
#
_cell.length_a   1.000
_cell.length_b   1.000
_cell.length_c   1.000
_cell.angle_alpha   90.00
_cell.angle_beta   90.00
_cell.angle_gamma   90.00
#
_symmetry.space_group_name_H-M   'P 1'
#
loop_
_entity.id
_entity.type
_entity.pdbx_description
1 polymer ?
#
loop_
_entity_poly.entity_id
_entity_poly.type
_entity_poly.pdbx_seq_one_letter_code
_entity_poly.pdbx_strand_id
1 'polypeptide(L)'
;MDLPDWRDYALDNSKRGTGEGGQDMLELGKFLRDVIQRNPDNFRLFGPDETASNQLQDAFEVTKRQWLDPIEMANDQWMGASGRIIDSQLSEHQDEGWLEGYTLTGRHGVFASYEAFLRVVDSMLTQYFKWIREADEQTWRKKYPSLNIISSSTSFQQDHNGYSHQDPGILTHLAEKKPKYIREYLPADANSLLAVMHHALNMKQTLNITVASKHLRPQFYSVQEAEQLVDQGLKVIDWASTTKPGEVPDVVMAAAGTEPNMESLAAIDILHDQFPDLKIRFINVVDLLKLRSPQSDPRGLSDAEFDNYFTKDKPVIFAFHGYEDLIESLFFRRHNGNLHVHGYREDGDITTPFDMRVLNALDRFHLAKEVAQDVFGEQSAEFTSKMDDKLQQHHDYIRQNGADLPGILNWEWKELK
;
A
#
# COMPACT_ATOMS: atom_id res chain seq x y z
N MET A 1 18.27 -7.54 -15.68
CA MET A 1 17.26 -6.71 -16.35
C MET A 1 17.82 -5.30 -16.43
N ASP A 2 17.60 -4.58 -17.52
CA ASP A 2 17.98 -3.16 -17.65
C ASP A 2 16.80 -2.29 -17.22
N LEU A 3 16.86 -1.70 -16.04
CA LEU A 3 15.77 -0.88 -15.50
C LEU A 3 16.01 0.60 -15.79
N PRO A 4 14.97 1.38 -16.19
CA PRO A 4 15.07 2.82 -16.20
C PRO A 4 15.25 3.36 -14.78
N ASP A 5 15.79 4.58 -14.65
CA ASP A 5 15.85 5.26 -13.37
C ASP A 5 14.41 5.67 -12.99
N TRP A 6 13.90 5.10 -11.90
CA TRP A 6 12.53 5.36 -11.46
C TRP A 6 12.30 6.84 -11.08
N ARG A 7 13.38 7.59 -10.79
CA ARG A 7 13.32 9.02 -10.46
C ARG A 7 12.86 9.88 -11.64
N ASP A 8 13.04 9.39 -12.87
CA ASP A 8 12.58 10.09 -14.07
C ASP A 8 11.03 10.12 -14.20
N TYR A 9 10.34 9.30 -13.39
CA TYR A 9 8.87 9.20 -13.35
C TYR A 9 8.30 9.78 -12.04
N ALA A 10 9.15 10.28 -11.15
CA ALA A 10 8.73 10.79 -9.87
C ALA A 10 7.92 12.08 -10.02
N LEU A 11 6.88 12.21 -9.20
CA LEU A 11 6.09 13.42 -9.07
C LEU A 11 6.83 14.45 -8.21
N ASP A 12 6.70 15.73 -8.56
CA ASP A 12 7.23 16.84 -7.76
C ASP A 12 6.35 17.06 -6.51
N ASN A 13 6.78 16.44 -5.41
CA ASN A 13 6.13 16.54 -4.11
C ASN A 13 6.77 17.62 -3.22
N SER A 14 7.39 18.66 -3.80
CA SER A 14 7.92 19.80 -3.04
C SER A 14 6.84 20.52 -2.23
N LYS A 15 5.59 20.50 -2.72
CA LYS A 15 4.39 20.92 -1.98
C LYS A 15 3.52 19.71 -1.65
N ARG A 16 3.81 19.11 -0.51
CA ARG A 16 3.24 17.85 -0.04
C ARG A 16 1.73 17.95 0.16
N GLY A 17 0.99 16.97 -0.33
CA GLY A 17 -0.45 16.83 -0.09
C GLY A 17 -1.28 18.01 -0.60
N THR A 18 -0.82 18.73 -1.62
CA THR A 18 -1.53 19.89 -2.21
C THR A 18 -1.77 19.69 -3.71
N GLY A 19 -2.71 20.45 -4.28
CA GLY A 19 -2.99 20.46 -5.72
C GLY A 19 -3.82 19.26 -6.18
N GLU A 20 -3.76 18.97 -7.48
CA GLU A 20 -4.59 17.93 -8.11
C GLU A 20 -4.22 16.49 -7.69
N GLY A 21 -3.06 16.30 -7.05
CA GLY A 21 -2.57 14.99 -6.63
C GLY A 21 -1.97 14.18 -7.78
N GLY A 22 -1.97 12.86 -7.64
CA GLY A 22 -1.43 11.90 -8.62
C GLY A 22 -2.13 10.55 -8.54
N GLN A 23 -1.93 9.73 -9.57
CA GLN A 23 -2.46 8.36 -9.65
C GLN A 23 -1.29 7.38 -9.69
N ASP A 24 -1.04 6.70 -8.57
CA ASP A 24 0.20 5.95 -8.36
C ASP A 24 0.41 4.85 -9.42
N MET A 25 -0.62 4.05 -9.68
CA MET A 25 -0.56 3.00 -10.71
C MET A 25 -0.37 3.56 -12.13
N LEU A 26 -0.87 4.76 -12.43
CA LEU A 26 -0.66 5.40 -13.73
C LEU A 26 0.82 5.77 -13.93
N GLU A 27 1.46 6.38 -12.92
CA GLU A 27 2.89 6.68 -12.97
C GLU A 27 3.74 5.39 -13.03
N LEU A 28 3.32 4.35 -12.32
CA LEU A 28 3.93 3.03 -12.45
C LEU A 28 3.77 2.45 -13.87
N GLY A 29 2.63 2.66 -14.52
CA GLY A 29 2.39 2.29 -15.92
C GLY A 29 3.43 2.86 -16.88
N LYS A 30 3.78 4.15 -16.71
CA LYS A 30 4.84 4.82 -17.49
C LYS A 30 6.21 4.20 -17.24
N PHE A 31 6.53 3.88 -16.00
CA PHE A 31 7.77 3.18 -15.66
C PHE A 31 7.82 1.78 -16.28
N LEU A 32 6.75 0.99 -16.17
CA LEU A 32 6.67 -0.36 -16.71
C LEU A 32 6.69 -0.39 -18.25
N ARG A 33 6.13 0.63 -18.92
CA ARG A 33 6.29 0.84 -20.37
C ARG A 33 7.77 0.83 -20.75
N ASP A 34 8.58 1.61 -20.07
CA ASP A 34 10.00 1.75 -20.41
C ASP A 34 10.83 0.55 -19.96
N VAL A 35 10.41 -0.16 -18.89
CA VAL A 35 10.95 -1.49 -18.53
C VAL A 35 10.70 -2.48 -19.67
N ILE A 36 9.49 -2.53 -20.24
CA ILE A 36 9.17 -3.40 -21.38
C ILE A 36 10.05 -3.05 -22.57
N GLN A 37 10.20 -1.76 -22.88
CA GLN A 37 10.98 -1.30 -24.03
C GLN A 37 12.47 -1.66 -23.90
N ARG A 38 13.06 -1.54 -22.71
CA ARG A 38 14.46 -1.91 -22.43
C ARG A 38 14.68 -3.42 -22.34
N ASN A 39 13.62 -4.20 -22.13
CA ASN A 39 13.70 -5.66 -21.94
C ASN A 39 12.69 -6.41 -22.84
N PRO A 40 12.79 -6.24 -24.18
CA PRO A 40 11.74 -6.63 -25.13
C PRO A 40 11.48 -8.14 -25.17
N ASP A 41 12.46 -8.94 -24.79
CA ASP A 41 12.36 -10.38 -24.72
C ASP A 41 12.31 -10.92 -23.30
N ASN A 42 12.60 -10.11 -22.26
CA ASN A 42 12.88 -10.59 -20.91
C ASN A 42 11.90 -10.09 -19.82
N PHE A 43 10.95 -9.21 -20.16
CA PHE A 43 9.91 -8.75 -19.23
C PHE A 43 8.48 -8.97 -19.77
N ARG A 44 7.53 -9.37 -18.91
CA ARG A 44 6.09 -9.47 -19.23
C ARG A 44 5.22 -8.88 -18.12
N LEU A 45 4.08 -8.33 -18.52
CA LEU A 45 3.00 -7.91 -17.62
C LEU A 45 1.80 -8.84 -17.81
N PHE A 46 1.19 -9.23 -16.69
CA PHE A 46 0.06 -10.14 -16.62
C PHE A 46 -1.10 -9.48 -15.85
N GLY A 47 -2.34 -9.80 -16.21
CA GLY A 47 -3.54 -9.31 -15.53
C GLY A 47 -4.79 -10.02 -16.03
N PRO A 48 -5.85 -10.19 -15.22
CA PRO A 48 -7.00 -11.00 -15.59
C PRO A 48 -8.11 -10.14 -16.21
N ASP A 49 -7.82 -9.51 -17.36
CA ASP A 49 -8.65 -8.46 -18.00
C ASP A 49 -8.71 -7.14 -17.20
N GLU A 50 -7.66 -6.87 -16.43
CA GLU A 50 -7.62 -5.73 -15.51
C GLU A 50 -6.44 -4.79 -15.74
N THR A 51 -5.55 -5.04 -16.71
CA THR A 51 -4.36 -4.20 -16.93
C THR A 51 -4.72 -2.72 -17.10
N ALA A 52 -5.74 -2.42 -17.91
CA ALA A 52 -6.21 -1.04 -18.09
C ALA A 52 -7.03 -0.54 -16.88
N SER A 53 -7.83 -1.42 -16.25
CA SER A 53 -8.63 -1.03 -15.07
C SER A 53 -7.77 -0.68 -13.85
N ASN A 54 -6.62 -1.35 -13.71
CA ASN A 54 -5.58 -1.08 -12.73
C ASN A 54 -4.61 0.03 -13.19
N GLN A 55 -4.96 0.78 -14.23
CA GLN A 55 -4.23 1.97 -14.71
C GLN A 55 -2.83 1.74 -15.29
N LEU A 56 -2.55 0.54 -15.77
CA LEU A 56 -1.27 0.21 -16.42
C LEU A 56 -1.32 0.37 -17.96
N GLN A 57 -2.30 1.10 -18.50
CA GLN A 57 -2.53 1.21 -19.95
C GLN A 57 -1.38 1.87 -20.72
N ASP A 58 -0.54 2.69 -20.08
CA ASP A 58 0.60 3.34 -20.75
C ASP A 58 1.62 2.29 -21.26
N ALA A 59 1.62 1.09 -20.69
CA ALA A 59 2.39 -0.03 -21.22
C ALA A 59 1.98 -0.41 -22.66
N PHE A 60 0.73 -0.16 -23.08
CA PHE A 60 0.26 -0.42 -24.44
C PHE A 60 0.85 0.52 -25.50
N GLU A 61 1.57 1.58 -25.12
CA GLU A 61 2.26 2.46 -26.07
C GLU A 61 3.41 1.75 -26.80
N VAL A 62 4.06 0.78 -26.14
CA VAL A 62 5.24 0.07 -26.67
C VAL A 62 4.97 -1.41 -26.98
N THR A 63 3.78 -1.91 -26.65
CA THR A 63 3.42 -3.32 -26.83
C THR A 63 1.91 -3.51 -26.94
N LYS A 64 1.47 -4.74 -27.19
CA LYS A 64 0.07 -5.17 -27.26
C LYS A 64 -0.21 -6.25 -26.22
N ARG A 65 -1.50 -6.52 -26.00
CA ARG A 65 -2.01 -7.80 -25.50
C ARG A 65 -1.72 -8.87 -26.53
N GLN A 66 -1.11 -9.96 -26.11
CA GLN A 66 -0.90 -11.12 -26.97
C GLN A 66 -2.22 -11.90 -27.09
N TRP A 67 -2.73 -12.02 -28.31
CA TRP A 67 -3.99 -12.69 -28.63
C TRP A 67 -3.89 -13.43 -29.96
N LEU A 68 -4.24 -14.72 -29.97
CA LEU A 68 -4.05 -15.60 -31.14
C LEU A 68 -5.32 -15.82 -31.96
N ASP A 69 -6.49 -15.56 -31.39
CA ASP A 69 -7.76 -15.64 -32.10
C ASP A 69 -7.94 -14.45 -33.05
N PRO A 70 -8.94 -14.47 -33.94
CA PRO A 70 -9.21 -13.35 -34.84
C PRO A 70 -9.35 -12.02 -34.07
N ILE A 71 -8.81 -10.94 -34.66
CA ILE A 71 -8.86 -9.57 -34.12
C ILE A 71 -9.70 -8.71 -35.05
N GLU A 72 -10.74 -8.10 -34.51
CA GLU A 72 -11.62 -7.13 -35.17
C GLU A 72 -11.20 -5.71 -34.79
N MET A 73 -10.26 -5.11 -35.53
CA MET A 73 -9.68 -3.78 -35.23
C MET A 73 -10.69 -2.61 -35.14
N ALA A 74 -11.95 -2.80 -35.54
CA ALA A 74 -13.00 -1.82 -35.35
C ALA A 74 -13.54 -1.79 -33.90
N ASN A 75 -13.39 -2.90 -33.17
CA ASN A 75 -13.92 -3.12 -31.82
C ASN A 75 -12.79 -3.38 -30.82
N ASP A 76 -11.75 -4.10 -31.24
CA ASP A 76 -10.63 -4.54 -30.41
C ASP A 76 -9.51 -3.48 -30.34
N GLN A 77 -8.92 -3.31 -29.16
CA GLN A 77 -7.89 -2.31 -28.91
C GLN A 77 -6.62 -2.93 -28.30
N TRP A 78 -5.45 -2.45 -28.75
CA TRP A 78 -4.13 -2.85 -28.26
C TRP A 78 -3.86 -4.37 -28.33
N MET A 79 -4.40 -5.07 -29.34
CA MET A 79 -4.24 -6.51 -29.51
C MET A 79 -3.34 -6.86 -30.71
N GLY A 80 -2.61 -7.97 -30.58
CA GLY A 80 -1.84 -8.55 -31.66
C GLY A 80 -1.41 -9.98 -31.37
N ALA A 81 -1.10 -10.74 -32.43
CA ALA A 81 -0.59 -12.11 -32.32
C ALA A 81 0.70 -12.24 -31.50
N SER A 82 1.41 -11.14 -31.26
CA SER A 82 2.53 -11.04 -30.34
C SER A 82 2.39 -9.78 -29.48
N GLY A 83 2.79 -9.89 -28.22
CA GLY A 83 2.69 -8.83 -27.23
C GLY A 83 3.41 -9.22 -25.95
N ARG A 84 3.86 -8.22 -25.19
CA ARG A 84 4.51 -8.35 -23.87
C ARG A 84 3.52 -8.33 -22.72
N ILE A 85 2.25 -8.01 -23.00
CA ILE A 85 1.16 -8.05 -22.04
C ILE A 85 0.32 -9.30 -22.35
N ILE A 86 -0.02 -10.07 -21.32
CA ILE A 86 -1.00 -11.15 -21.41
C ILE A 86 -2.11 -10.78 -20.44
N ASP A 87 -3.26 -10.38 -21.00
CA ASP A 87 -4.35 -9.75 -20.24
C ASP A 87 -5.74 -10.22 -20.67
N SER A 88 -5.85 -10.87 -21.83
CA SER A 88 -7.15 -11.22 -22.44
C SER A 88 -7.73 -12.55 -21.94
N GLN A 89 -7.27 -13.05 -20.79
CA GLN A 89 -7.86 -14.20 -20.13
C GLN A 89 -8.25 -13.81 -18.70
N LEU A 90 -9.54 -13.82 -18.42
CA LEU A 90 -10.09 -13.55 -17.09
C LEU A 90 -9.90 -14.78 -16.19
N SER A 91 -8.67 -14.97 -15.71
CA SER A 91 -8.32 -16.06 -14.79
C SER A 91 -7.01 -15.79 -14.06
N GLU A 92 -7.10 -15.48 -12.78
CA GLU A 92 -5.93 -15.24 -11.91
C GLU A 92 -5.01 -16.46 -11.88
N HIS A 93 -5.57 -17.68 -11.92
CA HIS A 93 -4.79 -18.92 -11.99
C HIS A 93 -3.84 -18.96 -13.19
N GLN A 94 -4.29 -18.43 -14.34
CA GLN A 94 -3.51 -18.45 -15.57
C GLN A 94 -2.43 -17.38 -15.53
N ASP A 95 -2.77 -16.18 -15.10
CA ASP A 95 -1.79 -15.08 -14.97
C ASP A 95 -0.70 -15.40 -13.96
N GLU A 96 -1.08 -15.91 -12.78
CA GLU A 96 -0.12 -16.37 -11.77
C GLU A 96 0.71 -17.54 -12.29
N GLY A 97 0.08 -18.58 -12.85
CA GLY A 97 0.78 -19.76 -13.36
C GLY A 97 1.74 -19.43 -14.51
N TRP A 98 1.36 -18.52 -15.41
CA TRP A 98 2.24 -18.03 -16.46
C TRP A 98 3.39 -17.21 -15.90
N LEU A 99 3.13 -16.31 -14.95
CA LEU A 99 4.19 -15.53 -14.32
C LEU A 99 5.17 -16.41 -13.54
N GLU A 100 4.69 -17.40 -12.76
CA GLU A 100 5.54 -18.36 -12.06
C GLU A 100 6.45 -19.11 -13.05
N GLY A 101 5.88 -19.70 -14.11
CA GLY A 101 6.65 -20.42 -15.12
C GLY A 101 7.67 -19.53 -15.85
N TYR A 102 7.30 -18.29 -16.12
CA TYR A 102 8.15 -17.28 -16.72
C TYR A 102 9.31 -16.86 -15.80
N THR A 103 9.03 -16.74 -14.50
CA THR A 103 9.99 -16.39 -13.45
C THR A 103 10.98 -17.52 -13.20
N LEU A 104 10.49 -18.76 -13.06
CA LEU A 104 11.32 -19.95 -12.83
C LEU A 104 12.24 -20.28 -14.00
N THR A 105 11.91 -19.82 -15.20
CA THR A 105 12.77 -19.92 -16.39
C THR A 105 13.74 -18.74 -16.54
N GLY A 106 13.86 -17.89 -15.50
CA GLY A 106 14.91 -16.87 -15.37
C GLY A 106 14.54 -15.49 -15.93
N ARG A 107 13.28 -15.27 -16.32
CA ARG A 107 12.79 -14.00 -16.86
C ARG A 107 12.01 -13.23 -15.77
N HIS A 108 11.55 -12.03 -16.08
CA HIS A 108 10.96 -11.11 -15.10
C HIS A 108 9.54 -10.70 -15.47
N GLY A 109 8.71 -10.41 -14.48
CA GLY A 109 7.39 -9.86 -14.75
C GLY A 109 6.69 -9.37 -13.52
N VAL A 110 5.48 -8.87 -13.76
CA VAL A 110 4.53 -8.40 -12.77
C VAL A 110 3.16 -8.96 -13.11
N PHE A 111 2.42 -9.41 -12.10
CA PHE A 111 1.00 -9.72 -12.19
C PHE A 111 0.23 -8.73 -11.31
N ALA A 112 -0.69 -7.97 -11.91
CA ALA A 112 -1.55 -7.03 -11.20
C ALA A 112 -3.00 -7.53 -11.22
N SER A 113 -3.64 -7.53 -10.06
CA SER A 113 -5.03 -7.95 -9.91
C SER A 113 -5.76 -7.06 -8.89
N TYR A 114 -7.09 -7.07 -8.95
CA TYR A 114 -7.94 -6.59 -7.88
C TYR A 114 -7.64 -7.33 -6.57
N GLU A 115 -7.51 -6.58 -5.49
CA GLU A 115 -7.07 -7.09 -4.18
C GLU A 115 -7.83 -8.33 -3.70
N ALA A 116 -9.16 -8.27 -3.68
CA ALA A 116 -9.99 -9.37 -3.20
C ALA A 116 -9.90 -10.63 -4.07
N PHE A 117 -9.66 -10.48 -5.37
CA PHE A 117 -9.60 -11.60 -6.31
C PHE A 117 -8.21 -12.21 -6.43
N LEU A 118 -7.18 -11.48 -6.05
CA LEU A 118 -5.85 -12.05 -5.90
C LEU A 118 -5.82 -13.20 -4.87
N ARG A 119 -6.79 -13.24 -3.93
CA ARG A 119 -7.03 -14.34 -3.00
C ARG A 119 -7.37 -15.67 -3.71
N VAL A 120 -7.87 -15.64 -4.95
CA VAL A 120 -8.13 -16.84 -5.78
C VAL A 120 -6.86 -17.68 -5.93
N VAL A 121 -5.69 -17.04 -5.98
CA VAL A 121 -4.40 -17.71 -6.16
C VAL A 121 -3.58 -17.86 -4.87
N ASP A 122 -4.20 -17.68 -3.69
CA ASP A 122 -3.56 -17.89 -2.37
C ASP A 122 -2.75 -19.21 -2.31
N SER A 123 -3.34 -20.28 -2.84
CA SER A 123 -2.74 -21.60 -2.83
C SER A 123 -1.55 -21.72 -3.80
N MET A 124 -1.58 -21.02 -4.94
CA MET A 124 -0.47 -20.98 -5.90
C MET A 124 0.72 -20.22 -5.31
N LEU A 125 0.47 -19.02 -4.76
CA LEU A 125 1.47 -18.23 -4.04
C LEU A 125 2.12 -19.04 -2.89
N THR A 126 1.33 -19.87 -2.20
CA THR A 126 1.85 -20.79 -1.17
C THR A 126 2.78 -21.86 -1.75
N GLN A 127 2.42 -22.45 -2.90
CA GLN A 127 3.27 -23.45 -3.55
C GLN A 127 4.53 -22.84 -4.14
N TYR A 128 4.44 -21.67 -4.78
CA TYR A 128 5.62 -20.94 -5.25
C TYR A 128 6.57 -20.63 -4.10
N PHE A 129 6.06 -20.11 -2.98
CA PHE A 129 6.84 -19.90 -1.75
C PHE A 129 7.56 -21.17 -1.31
N LYS A 130 6.84 -22.30 -1.20
CA LYS A 130 7.43 -23.59 -0.80
C LYS A 130 8.53 -24.01 -1.76
N TRP A 131 8.32 -23.85 -3.06
CA TRP A 131 9.30 -24.14 -4.10
C TRP A 131 10.57 -23.30 -3.95
N ILE A 132 10.47 -21.97 -3.87
CA ILE A 132 11.66 -21.11 -3.75
C ILE A 132 12.38 -21.31 -2.42
N ARG A 133 11.66 -21.67 -1.35
CA ARG A 133 12.27 -22.00 -0.05
C ARG A 133 13.09 -23.28 -0.12
N GLU A 134 12.57 -24.33 -0.74
CA GLU A 134 13.29 -25.59 -0.90
C GLU A 134 14.46 -25.46 -1.89
N ALA A 135 14.25 -24.73 -2.98
CA ALA A 135 15.29 -24.49 -3.99
C ALA A 135 16.50 -23.74 -3.44
N ASP A 136 16.32 -22.81 -2.49
CA ASP A 136 17.43 -22.05 -1.88
C ASP A 136 18.32 -22.90 -0.95
N GLU A 137 17.86 -24.08 -0.54
CA GLU A 137 18.66 -25.07 0.21
C GLU A 137 19.50 -25.97 -0.73
N GLN A 138 19.24 -25.94 -2.04
CA GLN A 138 19.93 -26.75 -3.05
C GLN A 138 21.12 -26.00 -3.66
N THR A 139 22.36 -26.38 -3.31
CA THR A 139 23.58 -25.69 -3.76
C THR A 139 23.79 -25.67 -5.28
N TRP A 140 23.12 -26.57 -6.02
CA TRP A 140 23.21 -26.70 -7.46
C TRP A 140 22.13 -25.89 -8.21
N ARG A 141 21.09 -25.40 -7.53
CA ARG A 141 20.08 -24.53 -8.13
C ARG A 141 20.52 -23.07 -8.01
N LYS A 142 20.50 -22.35 -9.14
CA LYS A 142 20.69 -20.89 -9.13
C LYS A 142 19.45 -20.22 -8.56
N LYS A 143 19.64 -19.04 -7.95
CA LYS A 143 18.53 -18.22 -7.47
C LYS A 143 17.65 -17.74 -8.62
N TYR A 144 16.35 -17.76 -8.41
CA TYR A 144 15.36 -17.25 -9.37
C TYR A 144 15.18 -15.73 -9.21
N PRO A 145 14.76 -15.01 -10.27
CA PRO A 145 14.14 -13.71 -10.10
C PRO A 145 12.97 -13.78 -9.10
N SER A 146 12.63 -12.64 -8.50
CA SER A 146 11.48 -12.59 -7.61
C SER A 146 10.16 -12.63 -8.37
N LEU A 147 9.15 -13.24 -7.75
CA LEU A 147 7.76 -13.17 -8.20
C LEU A 147 7.18 -11.86 -7.67
N ASN A 148 6.69 -10.99 -8.55
CA ASN A 148 6.20 -9.66 -8.18
C ASN A 148 4.71 -9.54 -8.49
N ILE A 149 3.93 -9.34 -7.44
CA ILE A 149 2.48 -9.26 -7.46
C ILE A 149 2.07 -7.86 -7.01
N ILE A 150 1.08 -7.28 -7.69
CA ILE A 150 0.46 -6.01 -7.30
C ILE A 150 -0.99 -6.28 -6.90
N SER A 151 -1.33 -5.91 -5.67
CA SER A 151 -2.71 -5.77 -5.20
C SER A 151 -3.13 -4.33 -5.45
N SER A 152 -3.99 -4.09 -6.43
CA SER A 152 -4.59 -2.78 -6.68
C SER A 152 -6.11 -2.88 -6.69
N SER A 153 -6.81 -1.79 -7.02
CA SER A 153 -8.27 -1.69 -6.85
C SER A 153 -8.66 -2.23 -5.47
N THR A 154 -8.03 -1.66 -4.44
CA THR A 154 -8.04 -2.23 -3.10
C THR A 154 -9.40 -2.11 -2.43
N SER A 155 -9.55 -2.70 -1.24
CA SER A 155 -10.80 -2.69 -0.47
C SER A 155 -11.38 -1.28 -0.24
N PHE A 156 -10.54 -0.23 -0.19
CA PHE A 156 -10.95 1.17 -0.10
C PHE A 156 -11.13 1.91 -1.45
N GLN A 157 -11.08 1.20 -2.58
CA GLN A 157 -11.10 1.75 -3.95
C GLN A 157 -11.99 0.93 -4.90
N GLN A 158 -13.12 0.41 -4.40
CA GLN A 158 -14.05 -0.47 -5.12
C GLN A 158 -15.41 0.18 -5.37
N ASP A 159 -15.38 1.43 -5.86
CA ASP A 159 -16.52 2.34 -5.99
C ASP A 159 -17.72 1.76 -6.75
N HIS A 160 -17.49 0.94 -7.79
CA HIS A 160 -18.55 0.38 -8.62
C HIS A 160 -18.99 -1.04 -8.22
N ASN A 161 -18.27 -1.67 -7.31
CA ASN A 161 -18.37 -3.11 -7.07
C ASN A 161 -18.86 -3.46 -5.66
N GLY A 162 -18.45 -2.70 -4.64
CA GLY A 162 -18.91 -2.87 -3.27
C GLY A 162 -18.31 -4.06 -2.54
N TYR A 163 -19.06 -4.61 -1.59
CA TYR A 163 -18.57 -5.51 -0.53
C TYR A 163 -17.84 -6.76 -1.03
N SER A 164 -18.29 -7.40 -2.11
CA SER A 164 -17.67 -8.63 -2.62
C SER A 164 -16.24 -8.46 -3.16
N HIS A 165 -15.77 -7.21 -3.29
CA HIS A 165 -14.43 -6.88 -3.78
C HIS A 165 -13.53 -6.32 -2.67
N GLN A 166 -13.88 -6.57 -1.40
CA GLN A 166 -13.18 -6.04 -0.23
C GLN A 166 -12.63 -7.20 0.61
N ASP A 167 -11.38 -7.58 0.38
CA ASP A 167 -10.65 -8.57 1.19
C ASP A 167 -9.14 -8.29 1.06
N PRO A 168 -8.53 -7.52 1.99
CA PRO A 168 -7.09 -7.25 2.01
C PRO A 168 -6.28 -8.38 2.69
N GLY A 169 -6.87 -9.56 2.91
CA GLY A 169 -6.32 -10.66 3.70
C GLY A 169 -5.11 -11.37 3.08
N ILE A 170 -4.73 -11.04 1.85
CA ILE A 170 -3.50 -11.56 1.24
C ILE A 170 -2.25 -11.18 2.05
N LEU A 171 -2.27 -10.03 2.74
CA LEU A 171 -1.18 -9.62 3.63
C LEU A 171 -1.02 -10.62 4.78
N THR A 172 -2.11 -10.93 5.50
CA THR A 172 -2.08 -11.92 6.59
C THR A 172 -1.62 -13.29 6.08
N HIS A 173 -2.16 -13.75 4.95
CA HIS A 173 -1.76 -15.02 4.33
C HIS A 173 -0.25 -15.09 4.05
N LEU A 174 0.31 -14.10 3.36
CA LEU A 174 1.74 -14.12 3.01
C LEU A 174 2.65 -13.94 4.23
N ALA A 175 2.21 -13.18 5.22
CA ALA A 175 2.95 -12.96 6.45
C ALA A 175 3.24 -14.28 7.18
N GLU A 176 2.32 -15.26 7.18
CA GLU A 176 2.53 -16.56 7.82
C GLU A 176 3.69 -17.38 7.25
N LYS A 177 4.11 -17.09 6.01
CA LYS A 177 5.17 -17.83 5.33
C LYS A 177 6.55 -17.41 5.86
N LYS A 178 7.62 -18.13 5.49
CA LYS A 178 8.98 -17.86 6.05
C LYS A 178 9.43 -16.45 5.62
N PRO A 179 9.65 -15.52 6.56
CA PRO A 179 9.87 -14.10 6.23
C PRO A 179 11.06 -13.83 5.31
N LYS A 180 12.10 -14.68 5.36
CA LYS A 180 13.25 -14.60 4.44
C LYS A 180 12.83 -14.43 2.98
N TYR A 181 11.73 -15.06 2.57
CA TYR A 181 11.28 -15.14 1.18
C TYR A 181 10.10 -14.23 0.84
N ILE A 182 9.48 -13.55 1.81
CA ILE A 182 8.28 -12.73 1.59
C ILE A 182 8.61 -11.25 1.78
N ARG A 183 8.09 -10.39 0.90
CA ARG A 183 8.07 -8.93 1.08
C ARG A 183 6.64 -8.43 0.91
N GLU A 184 6.21 -7.60 1.84
CA GLU A 184 4.90 -6.94 1.81
C GLU A 184 5.16 -5.44 1.84
N TYR A 185 4.92 -4.79 0.70
CA TYR A 185 5.14 -3.38 0.51
C TYR A 185 3.82 -2.63 0.42
N LEU A 186 3.67 -1.58 1.24
CA LEU A 186 2.50 -0.70 1.26
C LEU A 186 2.95 0.75 1.02
N PRO A 187 3.39 1.09 -0.21
CA PRO A 187 3.67 2.48 -0.57
C PRO A 187 2.43 3.35 -0.35
N ALA A 188 2.68 4.60 0.02
CA ALA A 188 1.62 5.55 0.36
C ALA A 188 1.34 6.56 -0.77
N ASP A 189 2.18 6.60 -1.81
CA ASP A 189 2.08 7.50 -2.95
C ASP A 189 2.88 6.99 -4.17
N ALA A 190 2.84 7.70 -5.29
CA ALA A 190 3.51 7.32 -6.54
C ALA A 190 5.03 7.18 -6.39
N ASN A 191 5.69 8.12 -5.69
CA ASN A 191 7.13 8.10 -5.52
C ASN A 191 7.59 6.89 -4.71
N SER A 192 6.89 6.56 -3.63
CA SER A 192 7.16 5.34 -2.86
C SER A 192 6.84 4.07 -3.65
N LEU A 193 5.78 4.04 -4.44
CA LEU A 193 5.44 2.90 -5.31
C LEU A 193 6.51 2.65 -6.38
N LEU A 194 6.99 3.70 -7.05
CA LEU A 194 8.05 3.62 -8.04
C LEU A 194 9.36 3.09 -7.43
N ALA A 195 9.73 3.60 -6.26
CA ALA A 195 10.91 3.13 -5.52
C ALA A 195 10.76 1.65 -5.11
N VAL A 196 9.60 1.24 -4.59
CA VAL A 196 9.30 -0.15 -4.23
C VAL A 196 9.43 -1.05 -5.45
N MET A 197 8.79 -0.71 -6.57
CA MET A 197 8.82 -1.57 -7.76
C MET A 197 10.23 -1.69 -8.33
N HIS A 198 10.97 -0.59 -8.41
CA HIS A 198 12.36 -0.62 -8.84
C HIS A 198 13.24 -1.51 -7.94
N HIS A 199 13.02 -1.46 -6.62
CA HIS A 199 13.68 -2.35 -5.66
C HIS A 199 13.28 -3.82 -5.88
N ALA A 200 11.98 -4.12 -5.90
CA ALA A 200 11.41 -5.46 -6.03
C ALA A 200 11.87 -6.18 -7.31
N LEU A 201 11.91 -5.47 -8.43
CA LEU A 201 12.36 -6.01 -9.72
C LEU A 201 13.84 -6.40 -9.76
N ASN A 202 14.68 -5.84 -8.86
CA ASN A 202 16.09 -6.21 -8.71
C ASN A 202 16.30 -7.39 -7.73
N MET A 203 15.27 -7.78 -7.00
CA MET A 203 15.36 -8.86 -6.02
C MET A 203 15.44 -10.24 -6.69
N LYS A 204 15.86 -11.22 -5.89
CA LYS A 204 15.91 -12.64 -6.26
C LYS A 204 15.44 -13.49 -5.10
N GLN A 205 14.86 -14.63 -5.43
CA GLN A 205 14.43 -15.64 -4.46
C GLN A 205 13.41 -15.08 -3.45
N THR A 206 12.52 -14.17 -3.88
CA THR A 206 11.42 -13.67 -3.04
C THR A 206 10.09 -13.71 -3.79
N LEU A 207 9.01 -13.70 -3.01
CA LEU A 207 7.66 -13.34 -3.42
C LEU A 207 7.39 -11.96 -2.82
N ASN A 208 7.14 -10.99 -3.70
CA ASN A 208 6.90 -9.60 -3.32
C ASN A 208 5.43 -9.27 -3.64
N ILE A 209 4.66 -8.88 -2.63
CA ILE A 209 3.35 -8.27 -2.81
C ILE A 209 3.47 -6.76 -2.58
N THR A 210 2.96 -5.97 -3.52
CA THR A 210 2.88 -4.51 -3.40
C THR A 210 1.42 -4.09 -3.44
N VAL A 211 0.94 -3.45 -2.38
CA VAL A 211 -0.40 -2.85 -2.34
C VAL A 211 -0.31 -1.44 -2.91
N ALA A 212 -1.10 -1.11 -3.93
CA ALA A 212 -0.97 0.14 -4.66
C ALA A 212 -2.31 0.78 -5.03
N SER A 213 -2.42 2.07 -4.77
CA SER A 213 -3.57 2.90 -5.14
C SER A 213 -3.63 3.16 -6.65
N LYS A 214 -4.84 3.12 -7.21
CA LYS A 214 -5.11 3.61 -8.57
C LYS A 214 -5.88 4.94 -8.57
N HIS A 215 -6.51 5.31 -7.47
CA HIS A 215 -7.27 6.54 -7.41
C HIS A 215 -6.38 7.78 -7.43
N LEU A 216 -6.94 8.89 -7.89
CA LEU A 216 -6.34 10.20 -7.72
C LEU A 216 -6.28 10.51 -6.22
N ARG A 217 -5.06 10.75 -5.72
CA ARG A 217 -4.76 10.97 -4.31
C ARG A 217 -3.69 12.06 -4.14
N PRO A 218 -3.72 12.80 -3.02
CA PRO A 218 -2.61 13.67 -2.64
C PRO A 218 -1.29 12.89 -2.56
N GLN A 219 -0.20 13.53 -2.93
CA GLN A 219 1.13 12.93 -3.01
C GLN A 219 2.05 13.59 -1.98
N PHE A 220 2.89 12.83 -1.26
CA PHE A 220 3.49 13.31 -0.01
C PHE A 220 5.00 13.27 0.01
N TYR A 221 5.60 12.22 -0.51
CA TYR A 221 7.01 11.90 -0.27
C TYR A 221 7.87 12.34 -1.43
N SER A 222 8.96 13.04 -1.13
CA SER A 222 10.02 13.33 -2.10
C SER A 222 10.72 12.04 -2.53
N VAL A 223 11.48 12.12 -3.63
CA VAL A 223 12.34 11.02 -4.08
C VAL A 223 13.24 10.51 -2.95
N GLN A 224 13.87 11.42 -2.19
CA GLN A 224 14.80 11.04 -1.11
C GLN A 224 14.10 10.34 0.06
N GLU A 225 12.87 10.75 0.37
CA GLU A 225 12.08 10.08 1.41
C GLU A 225 11.59 8.72 0.94
N ALA A 226 11.16 8.60 -0.31
CA ALA A 226 10.76 7.32 -0.91
C ALA A 226 11.93 6.32 -0.91
N GLU A 227 13.16 6.76 -1.27
CA GLU A 227 14.37 5.94 -1.15
C GLU A 227 14.58 5.43 0.29
N GLN A 228 14.52 6.35 1.26
CA GLN A 228 14.73 5.99 2.66
C GLN A 228 13.63 5.04 3.18
N LEU A 229 12.37 5.29 2.82
CA LEU A 229 11.24 4.44 3.19
C LEU A 229 11.40 3.02 2.65
N VAL A 230 11.90 2.85 1.43
CA VAL A 230 12.11 1.52 0.83
C VAL A 230 13.35 0.83 1.42
N ASP A 231 14.45 1.55 1.61
CA ASP A 231 15.69 0.97 2.15
C ASP A 231 15.56 0.55 3.62
N GLN A 232 14.91 1.39 4.44
CA GLN A 232 14.74 1.13 5.87
C GLN A 232 13.46 0.35 6.17
N GLY A 233 12.48 0.43 5.27
CA GLY A 233 11.14 -0.14 5.41
C GLY A 233 10.14 0.75 6.14
N LEU A 234 10.60 1.74 6.90
CA LEU A 234 9.79 2.71 7.61
C LEU A 234 10.61 3.96 7.93
N LYS A 235 9.93 5.08 8.18
CA LYS A 235 10.58 6.36 8.51
C LYS A 235 9.70 7.19 9.45
N VAL A 236 10.33 7.85 10.45
CA VAL A 236 9.70 8.97 11.16
C VAL A 236 9.63 10.17 10.21
N ILE A 237 8.43 10.69 10.01
CA ILE A 237 8.19 11.77 9.06
C ILE A 237 8.27 13.10 9.80
N ASP A 238 9.43 13.74 9.73
CA ASP A 238 9.75 14.93 10.53
C ASP A 238 8.77 16.08 10.29
N TRP A 239 8.35 16.31 9.04
CA TRP A 239 7.42 17.40 8.69
C TRP A 239 5.98 17.16 9.14
N ALA A 240 5.63 15.93 9.51
CA ALA A 240 4.33 15.54 10.05
C ALA A 240 4.41 15.16 11.54
N SER A 241 5.56 15.40 12.18
CA SER A 241 5.77 15.17 13.61
C SER A 241 5.91 16.50 14.33
N THR A 242 5.25 16.68 15.47
CA THR A 242 5.46 17.85 16.34
C THR A 242 6.57 17.61 17.36
N THR A 243 7.06 16.37 17.48
CA THR A 243 8.25 16.02 18.25
C THR A 243 9.55 16.39 17.54
N LYS A 244 10.54 16.85 18.31
CA LYS A 244 11.92 17.00 17.82
C LYS A 244 12.70 15.68 17.91
N PRO A 245 13.80 15.51 17.15
CA PRO A 245 14.67 14.35 17.29
C PRO A 245 15.12 14.13 18.74
N GLY A 246 14.89 12.92 19.27
CA GLY A 246 15.21 12.55 20.65
C GLY A 246 14.16 12.94 21.69
N GLU A 247 13.10 13.65 21.31
CA GLU A 247 11.97 13.96 22.18
C GLU A 247 11.02 12.76 22.28
N VAL A 248 10.51 12.53 23.49
CA VAL A 248 9.49 11.50 23.74
C VAL A 248 8.12 12.07 23.35
N PRO A 249 7.37 11.42 22.44
CA PRO A 249 6.03 11.85 22.08
C PRO A 249 5.04 11.58 23.21
N ASP A 250 3.90 12.27 23.16
CA ASP A 250 2.71 11.89 23.92
C ASP A 250 1.99 10.72 23.24
N VAL A 251 2.04 10.67 21.90
CA VAL A 251 1.44 9.62 21.06
C VAL A 251 2.27 9.37 19.80
N VAL A 252 2.33 8.11 19.37
CA VAL A 252 2.85 7.72 18.06
C VAL A 252 1.67 7.47 17.14
N MET A 253 1.64 8.11 15.98
CA MET A 253 0.74 7.76 14.88
C MET A 253 1.56 7.03 13.81
N ALA A 254 1.09 5.87 13.38
CA ALA A 254 1.74 5.06 12.37
C ALA A 254 0.75 4.70 11.26
N ALA A 255 1.22 4.66 10.02
CA ALA A 255 0.42 4.28 8.87
C ALA A 255 1.15 3.31 7.94
N ALA A 256 0.43 2.37 7.35
CA ALA A 256 0.91 1.56 6.23
C ALA A 256 -0.18 1.43 5.16
N GLY A 257 0.08 1.99 3.97
CA GLY A 257 -0.85 2.08 2.83
C GLY A 257 -1.32 3.50 2.52
N THR A 258 -1.86 3.71 1.32
CA THR A 258 -2.27 5.03 0.81
C THR A 258 -3.38 5.68 1.65
N GLU A 259 -4.53 5.02 1.80
CA GLU A 259 -5.64 5.54 2.62
C GLU A 259 -5.27 5.73 4.10
N PRO A 260 -4.62 4.75 4.78
CA PRO A 260 -4.12 4.92 6.14
C PRO A 260 -3.19 6.13 6.33
N ASN A 261 -2.26 6.34 5.39
CA ASN A 261 -1.33 7.48 5.45
C ASN A 261 -2.08 8.81 5.33
N MET A 262 -2.98 8.92 4.35
CA MET A 262 -3.73 10.15 4.13
C MET A 262 -4.64 10.51 5.32
N GLU A 263 -5.36 9.53 5.87
CA GLU A 263 -6.25 9.78 7.00
C GLU A 263 -5.49 10.05 8.30
N SER A 264 -4.31 9.43 8.50
CA SER A 264 -3.43 9.75 9.63
C SER A 264 -2.92 11.20 9.55
N LEU A 265 -2.47 11.64 8.37
CA LEU A 265 -2.03 13.04 8.17
C LEU A 265 -3.18 14.03 8.41
N ALA A 266 -4.38 13.74 7.89
CA ALA A 266 -5.52 14.60 8.14
C ALA A 266 -5.97 14.62 9.61
N ALA A 267 -5.84 13.50 10.34
CA ALA A 267 -6.06 13.46 11.78
C ALA A 267 -5.03 14.31 12.54
N ILE A 268 -3.76 14.26 12.13
CA ILE A 268 -2.69 15.10 12.70
C ILE A 268 -3.00 16.59 12.50
N ASP A 269 -3.47 17.00 11.31
CA ASP A 269 -3.88 18.39 11.03
C ASP A 269 -5.01 18.84 11.98
N ILE A 270 -6.04 18.00 12.16
CA ILE A 270 -7.15 18.26 13.10
C ILE A 270 -6.66 18.39 14.55
N LEU A 271 -5.79 17.46 14.97
CA LEU A 271 -5.23 17.42 16.32
C LEU A 271 -4.34 18.63 16.60
N HIS A 272 -3.49 19.02 15.65
CA HIS A 272 -2.58 20.16 15.80
C HIS A 272 -3.33 21.47 15.93
N ASP A 273 -4.42 21.64 15.17
CA ASP A 273 -5.27 22.83 15.28
C ASP A 273 -6.00 22.91 16.63
N GLN A 274 -6.36 21.78 17.24
CA GLN A 274 -7.08 21.74 18.52
C GLN A 274 -6.15 21.73 19.75
N PHE A 275 -5.02 21.03 19.66
CA PHE A 275 -4.08 20.77 20.75
C PHE A 275 -2.64 21.05 20.28
N PRO A 276 -2.25 22.32 20.10
CA PRO A 276 -0.96 22.68 19.51
C PRO A 276 0.26 22.23 20.33
N ASP A 277 0.08 21.95 21.62
CA ASP A 277 1.13 21.45 22.51
C ASP A 277 1.27 19.92 22.49
N LEU A 278 0.36 19.19 21.80
CA LEU A 278 0.39 17.74 21.71
C LEU A 278 1.60 17.25 20.91
N LYS A 279 2.40 16.37 21.52
CA LYS A 279 3.61 15.82 20.89
C LYS A 279 3.30 14.55 20.13
N ILE A 280 3.15 14.68 18.82
CA ILE A 280 2.91 13.59 17.88
C ILE A 280 4.22 13.21 17.20
N ARG A 281 4.46 11.91 17.09
CA ARG A 281 5.43 11.34 16.17
C ARG A 281 4.69 10.58 15.08
N PHE A 282 4.85 10.97 13.82
CA PHE A 282 4.27 10.26 12.70
C PHE A 282 5.28 9.32 12.04
N ILE A 283 4.86 8.09 11.74
CA ILE A 283 5.68 7.06 11.11
C ILE A 283 4.95 6.50 9.90
N ASN A 284 5.58 6.52 8.73
CA ASN A 284 5.09 5.78 7.58
C ASN A 284 5.87 4.46 7.46
N VAL A 285 5.15 3.36 7.26
CA VAL A 285 5.66 2.00 7.16
C VAL A 285 5.37 1.46 5.76
N VAL A 286 6.44 1.15 5.02
CA VAL A 286 6.38 0.62 3.65
C VAL A 286 6.67 -0.88 3.63
N ASP A 287 7.78 -1.38 4.18
CA ASP A 287 8.03 -2.84 4.34
C ASP A 287 7.45 -3.31 5.68
N LEU A 288 6.22 -3.82 5.65
CA LEU A 288 5.46 -4.17 6.86
C LEU A 288 6.20 -5.21 7.72
N LEU A 289 6.86 -6.16 7.08
CA LEU A 289 7.50 -7.28 7.78
C LEU A 289 8.78 -6.87 8.52
N LYS A 290 9.28 -5.63 8.33
CA LYS A 290 10.33 -5.05 9.18
C LYS A 290 9.91 -4.91 10.63
N LEU A 291 8.60 -4.81 10.91
CA LEU A 291 8.10 -4.71 12.28
C LEU A 291 8.27 -6.00 13.10
N ARG A 292 8.62 -7.13 12.47
CA ARG A 292 8.88 -8.40 13.15
C ARG A 292 10.07 -8.36 14.09
N SER A 293 9.98 -9.08 15.20
CA SER A 293 11.14 -9.31 16.07
C SER A 293 12.25 -10.07 15.33
N PRO A 294 13.54 -9.77 15.58
CA PRO A 294 14.66 -10.51 14.99
C PRO A 294 14.67 -11.99 15.35
N GLN A 295 13.94 -12.38 16.42
CA GLN A 295 13.75 -13.77 16.82
C GLN A 295 12.92 -14.56 15.79
N SER A 296 12.03 -13.91 15.03
CA SER A 296 11.20 -14.55 14.01
C SER A 296 11.63 -14.18 12.58
N ASP A 297 12.17 -12.98 12.36
CA ASP A 297 12.73 -12.53 11.08
C ASP A 297 14.05 -11.79 11.30
N PRO A 298 15.21 -12.32 10.88
CA PRO A 298 16.49 -11.63 10.99
C PRO A 298 16.57 -10.25 10.31
N ARG A 299 15.63 -9.92 9.41
CA ARG A 299 15.54 -8.59 8.77
C ARG A 299 14.80 -7.57 9.61
N GLY A 300 14.03 -8.03 10.59
CA GLY A 300 13.16 -7.21 11.42
C GLY A 300 13.94 -6.31 12.36
N LEU A 301 13.29 -5.24 12.82
CA LEU A 301 13.90 -4.24 13.71
C LEU A 301 14.29 -4.90 15.03
N SER A 302 15.51 -4.62 15.51
CA SER A 302 15.88 -4.93 16.89
C SER A 302 14.93 -4.24 17.87
N ASP A 303 14.81 -4.77 19.09
CA ASP A 303 13.89 -4.19 20.07
C ASP A 303 14.28 -2.72 20.39
N ALA A 304 15.58 -2.41 20.39
CA ALA A 304 16.05 -1.03 20.56
C ALA A 304 15.65 -0.11 19.39
N GLU A 305 15.73 -0.59 18.15
CA GLU A 305 15.26 0.18 16.98
C GLU A 305 13.74 0.35 17.03
N PHE A 306 13.00 -0.72 17.33
CA PHE A 306 11.55 -0.68 17.45
C PHE A 306 11.11 0.32 18.53
N ASP A 307 11.73 0.28 19.72
CA ASP A 307 11.45 1.21 20.82
C ASP A 307 11.79 2.67 20.43
N ASN A 308 12.80 2.89 19.58
CA ASN A 308 13.11 4.24 19.11
C ASN A 308 12.00 4.81 18.21
N TYR A 309 11.35 3.96 17.42
CA TYR A 309 10.20 4.35 16.60
C TYR A 309 8.93 4.47 17.45
N PHE A 310 8.53 3.39 18.10
CA PHE A 310 7.21 3.21 18.70
C PHE A 310 7.16 3.48 20.20
N THR A 311 8.28 3.89 20.81
CA THR A 311 8.44 4.04 22.26
C THR A 311 8.26 2.71 23.01
N LYS A 312 8.30 2.73 24.34
CA LYS A 312 8.12 1.54 25.18
C LYS A 312 6.74 1.46 25.83
N ASP A 313 6.01 2.57 25.88
CA ASP A 313 4.86 2.75 26.75
C ASP A 313 3.82 3.78 26.26
N LYS A 314 4.16 4.63 25.29
CA LYS A 314 3.22 5.63 24.76
C LYS A 314 2.19 4.99 23.84
N PRO A 315 0.96 5.52 23.78
CA PRO A 315 -0.05 5.03 22.84
C PRO A 315 0.47 5.05 21.40
N VAL A 316 0.20 3.98 20.66
CA VAL A 316 0.49 3.82 19.24
C VAL A 316 -0.83 3.65 18.50
N ILE A 317 -1.26 4.70 17.79
CA ILE A 317 -2.41 4.63 16.90
C ILE A 317 -1.90 4.18 15.53
N PHE A 318 -2.23 2.95 15.13
CA PHE A 318 -1.76 2.35 13.89
C PHE A 318 -2.89 2.24 12.87
N ALA A 319 -2.88 3.12 11.88
CA ALA A 319 -3.75 3.04 10.72
C ALA A 319 -3.19 2.01 9.72
N PHE A 320 -3.98 1.00 9.36
CA PHE A 320 -3.53 -0.12 8.54
C PHE A 320 -4.46 -0.40 7.38
N HIS A 321 -3.88 -0.82 6.26
CA HIS A 321 -4.61 -1.21 5.06
C HIS A 321 -5.36 -2.53 5.22
N GLY A 322 -4.73 -3.52 5.86
CA GLY A 322 -5.28 -4.87 6.01
C GLY A 322 -6.08 -5.07 7.29
N TYR A 323 -6.31 -6.34 7.62
CA TYR A 323 -6.94 -6.73 8.88
C TYR A 323 -6.04 -6.43 10.10
N GLU A 324 -6.66 -6.04 11.21
CA GLU A 324 -5.99 -5.55 12.42
C GLU A 324 -5.11 -6.62 13.09
N ASP A 325 -5.53 -7.88 13.02
CA ASP A 325 -4.90 -9.04 13.65
C ASP A 325 -3.42 -9.19 13.24
N LEU A 326 -3.08 -8.83 12.01
CA LEU A 326 -1.70 -8.86 11.54
C LEU A 326 -0.83 -7.88 12.33
N ILE A 327 -1.26 -6.63 12.52
CA ILE A 327 -0.50 -5.63 13.27
C ILE A 327 -0.41 -6.01 14.74
N GLU A 328 -1.50 -6.45 15.35
CA GLU A 328 -1.52 -6.97 16.72
C GLU A 328 -0.49 -8.08 16.91
N SER A 329 -0.42 -9.03 15.97
CA SER A 329 0.53 -10.14 16.01
C SER A 329 1.99 -9.69 15.89
N LEU A 330 2.26 -8.62 15.12
CA LEU A 330 3.60 -8.05 14.95
C LEU A 330 4.07 -7.33 16.22
N PHE A 331 3.15 -6.69 16.95
CA PHE A 331 3.41 -5.99 18.20
C PHE A 331 3.44 -6.90 19.43
N PHE A 332 2.83 -8.09 19.38
CA PHE A 332 2.69 -9.00 20.53
C PHE A 332 3.99 -9.28 21.30
N ARG A 333 5.14 -9.33 20.61
CA ARG A 333 6.46 -9.59 21.23
C ARG A 333 7.27 -8.32 21.52
N ARG A 334 6.73 -7.15 21.24
CA ARG A 334 7.41 -5.86 21.42
C ARG A 334 7.13 -5.33 22.83
N HIS A 335 7.95 -4.39 23.30
CA HIS A 335 7.80 -3.85 24.66
C HIS A 335 6.53 -3.02 24.81
N ASN A 336 6.21 -2.23 23.78
CA ASN A 336 5.03 -1.39 23.81
C ASN A 336 3.78 -2.17 23.42
N GLY A 337 2.98 -2.51 24.43
CA GLY A 337 1.66 -3.13 24.25
C GLY A 337 0.51 -2.12 24.18
N ASN A 338 0.79 -0.81 24.21
CA ASN A 338 -0.22 0.26 24.14
C ASN A 338 -0.54 0.56 22.66
N LEU A 339 -1.11 -0.43 21.98
CA LEU A 339 -1.39 -0.42 20.56
C LEU A 339 -2.89 -0.34 20.31
N HIS A 340 -3.28 0.57 19.42
CA HIS A 340 -4.66 0.71 18.94
C HIS A 340 -4.64 0.70 17.42
N VAL A 341 -5.14 -0.38 16.84
CA VAL A 341 -5.11 -0.58 15.39
C VAL A 341 -6.45 -0.12 14.80
N HIS A 342 -6.37 0.58 13.68
CA HIS A 342 -7.51 0.90 12.82
C HIS A 342 -7.21 0.31 11.45
N GLY A 343 -7.79 -0.85 11.18
CA GLY A 343 -7.63 -1.60 9.93
C GLY A 343 -8.93 -1.75 9.17
N TYR A 344 -8.94 -2.65 8.19
CA TYR A 344 -10.18 -3.15 7.61
C TYR A 344 -10.88 -4.09 8.60
N ARG A 345 -12.18 -3.88 8.81
CA ARG A 345 -13.02 -4.54 9.83
C ARG A 345 -14.18 -5.34 9.22
N GLU A 346 -14.09 -5.66 7.93
CA GLU A 346 -15.15 -6.38 7.21
C GLU A 346 -16.45 -5.57 7.05
N ASP A 347 -16.35 -4.24 7.09
CA ASP A 347 -17.48 -3.32 6.93
C ASP A 347 -17.31 -2.48 5.65
N GLY A 348 -18.30 -2.55 4.76
CA GLY A 348 -18.27 -1.80 3.51
C GLY A 348 -19.37 -2.20 2.53
N ASP A 349 -19.67 -1.31 1.58
CA ASP A 349 -20.55 -1.55 0.44
C ASP A 349 -20.26 -0.50 -0.64
N ILE A 350 -21.07 -0.43 -1.69
CA ILE A 350 -21.07 0.68 -2.65
C ILE A 350 -21.47 1.96 -1.90
N THR A 351 -20.48 2.80 -1.59
CA THR A 351 -20.64 4.09 -0.92
C THR A 351 -19.57 5.08 -1.42
N THR A 352 -19.51 6.27 -0.85
CA THR A 352 -18.49 7.27 -1.20
C THR A 352 -17.10 6.88 -0.68
N PRO A 353 -15.99 7.30 -1.31
CA PRO A 353 -14.65 6.87 -0.91
C PRO A 353 -14.25 7.19 0.53
N PHE A 354 -14.72 8.30 1.12
CA PHE A 354 -14.49 8.56 2.54
C PHE A 354 -15.36 7.69 3.45
N ASP A 355 -16.60 7.41 3.07
CA ASP A 355 -17.48 6.56 3.87
C ASP A 355 -16.95 5.13 4.02
N MET A 356 -16.30 4.58 2.99
CA MET A 356 -15.60 3.29 3.09
C MET A 356 -14.57 3.26 4.24
N ARG A 357 -13.95 4.39 4.56
CA ARG A 357 -12.99 4.51 5.66
C ARG A 357 -13.70 4.75 6.99
N VAL A 358 -14.81 5.49 6.97
CA VAL A 358 -15.68 5.70 8.14
C VAL A 358 -16.28 4.39 8.65
N LEU A 359 -16.75 3.53 7.74
CA LEU A 359 -17.32 2.22 8.10
C LEU A 359 -16.32 1.32 8.84
N ASN A 360 -15.03 1.50 8.58
CA ASN A 360 -13.95 0.76 9.22
C ASN A 360 -13.30 1.53 10.38
N ALA A 361 -13.84 2.70 10.75
CA ALA A 361 -13.25 3.65 11.69
C ALA A 361 -11.78 4.03 11.37
N LEU A 362 -11.37 3.92 10.11
CA LEU A 362 -10.03 4.28 9.61
C LEU A 362 -9.94 5.78 9.28
N ASP A 363 -11.06 6.48 9.21
CA ASP A 363 -11.07 7.89 8.84
C ASP A 363 -10.47 8.82 9.91
N ARG A 364 -10.05 10.00 9.45
CA ARG A 364 -9.41 11.03 10.28
C ARG A 364 -10.16 11.42 11.55
N PHE A 365 -11.49 11.34 11.60
CA PHE A 365 -12.25 11.75 12.78
C PHE A 365 -12.18 10.69 13.87
N HIS A 366 -12.30 9.41 13.51
CA HIS A 366 -12.08 8.30 14.43
C HIS A 366 -10.63 8.26 14.92
N LEU A 367 -9.64 8.42 14.02
CA LEU A 367 -8.23 8.46 14.40
C LEU A 367 -7.90 9.62 15.36
N ALA A 368 -8.40 10.82 15.08
CA ALA A 368 -8.18 11.98 15.95
C ALA A 368 -8.87 11.80 17.32
N LYS A 369 -10.07 11.21 17.33
CA LYS A 369 -10.79 10.88 18.55
C LYS A 369 -10.01 9.91 19.44
N GLU A 370 -9.48 8.81 18.87
CA GLU A 370 -8.70 7.81 19.60
C GLU A 370 -7.47 8.45 20.26
N VAL A 371 -6.70 9.24 19.50
CA VAL A 371 -5.54 9.99 20.03
C VAL A 371 -5.94 10.87 21.21
N ALA A 372 -7.02 11.64 21.08
CA ALA A 372 -7.43 12.55 22.14
C ALA A 372 -7.88 11.81 23.40
N GLN A 373 -8.58 10.69 23.25
CA GLN A 373 -9.02 9.85 24.36
C GLN A 373 -7.84 9.22 25.10
N ASP A 374 -6.86 8.68 24.37
CA ASP A 374 -5.67 8.06 24.94
C ASP A 374 -4.77 9.04 25.69
N VAL A 375 -4.60 10.25 25.17
CA VAL A 375 -3.67 11.24 25.74
C VAL A 375 -4.31 12.06 26.85
N PHE A 376 -5.56 12.52 26.64
CA PHE A 376 -6.21 13.48 27.54
C PHE A 376 -7.32 12.88 28.41
N GLY A 377 -7.73 11.63 28.17
CA GLY A 377 -8.79 10.96 28.92
C GLY A 377 -10.09 11.77 28.92
N GLU A 378 -10.67 11.98 30.10
CA GLU A 378 -11.93 12.73 30.27
C GLU A 378 -11.86 14.17 29.73
N GLN A 379 -10.67 14.79 29.68
CA GLN A 379 -10.52 16.16 29.17
C GLN A 379 -10.77 16.26 27.65
N SER A 380 -10.76 15.13 26.93
CA SER A 380 -11.06 15.07 25.50
C SER A 380 -12.56 15.11 25.17
N ALA A 381 -13.46 15.08 26.16
CA ALA A 381 -14.89 14.84 25.94
C ALA A 381 -15.54 15.83 24.95
N GLU A 382 -15.22 17.12 25.05
CA GLU A 382 -15.76 18.14 24.13
C GLU A 382 -15.24 17.93 22.70
N PHE A 383 -13.96 17.62 22.53
CA PHE A 383 -13.36 17.35 21.23
C PHE A 383 -13.94 16.08 20.60
N THR A 384 -14.05 15.01 21.40
CA THR A 384 -14.66 13.74 20.99
C THR A 384 -16.09 13.96 20.50
N SER A 385 -16.90 14.74 21.22
CA SER A 385 -18.27 15.09 20.77
C SER A 385 -18.27 15.85 19.45
N LYS A 386 -17.31 16.74 19.20
CA LYS A 386 -17.19 17.44 17.90
C LYS A 386 -16.83 16.49 16.76
N MET A 387 -16.02 15.46 17.00
CA MET A 387 -15.71 14.44 15.99
C MET A 387 -16.94 13.59 15.69
N ASP A 388 -17.72 13.23 16.71
CA ASP A 388 -19.00 12.51 16.54
C ASP A 388 -20.00 13.36 15.73
N ASP A 389 -20.08 14.67 15.97
CA ASP A 389 -20.89 15.59 15.17
C ASP A 389 -20.43 15.64 13.71
N LYS A 390 -19.11 15.56 13.44
CA LYS A 390 -18.57 15.50 12.07
C LYS A 390 -18.93 14.20 11.36
N LEU A 391 -18.88 13.07 12.06
CA LEU A 391 -19.29 11.77 11.54
C LEU A 391 -20.79 11.74 11.24
N GLN A 392 -21.62 12.29 12.12
CA GLN A 392 -23.06 12.42 11.87
C GLN A 392 -23.35 13.35 10.68
N GLN A 393 -22.63 14.47 10.58
CA GLN A 393 -22.73 15.38 9.44
C GLN A 393 -22.38 14.67 8.12
N HIS A 394 -21.30 13.88 8.11
CA HIS A 394 -20.91 13.08 6.95
C HIS A 394 -21.98 12.05 6.58
N HIS A 395 -22.44 11.26 7.56
CA HIS A 395 -23.50 10.25 7.38
C HIS A 395 -24.73 10.83 6.69
N ASP A 396 -25.20 12.00 7.15
CA ASP A 396 -26.39 12.65 6.60
C ASP A 396 -26.11 13.25 5.22
N TYR A 397 -24.93 13.84 5.02
CA TYR A 397 -24.55 14.49 3.77
C TYR A 397 -24.47 13.51 2.61
N ILE A 398 -23.79 12.37 2.77
CA ILE A 398 -23.61 11.41 1.67
C ILE A 398 -24.95 10.79 1.24
N ARG A 399 -25.86 10.54 2.19
CA ARG A 399 -27.19 9.95 1.91
C ARG A 399 -28.09 10.93 1.17
N GLN A 400 -27.89 12.23 1.37
CA GLN A 400 -28.64 13.28 0.71
C GLN A 400 -28.04 13.66 -0.66
N ASN A 401 -26.71 13.65 -0.79
CA ASN A 401 -26.01 14.26 -1.93
C ASN A 401 -25.27 13.26 -2.83
N GLY A 402 -25.01 12.03 -2.36
CA GLY A 402 -24.25 11.03 -3.12
C GLY A 402 -22.77 11.40 -3.35
N ALA A 403 -22.21 12.29 -2.53
CA ALA A 403 -20.83 12.74 -2.61
C ALA A 403 -20.28 13.02 -1.21
N ASP A 404 -18.96 12.87 -1.04
CA ASP A 404 -18.29 13.21 0.22
C ASP A 404 -18.36 14.72 0.52
N LEU A 405 -18.24 15.05 1.82
CA LEU A 405 -18.23 16.44 2.28
C LEU A 405 -17.14 17.25 1.53
N PRO A 406 -17.42 18.50 1.13
CA PRO A 406 -16.41 19.34 0.45
C PRO A 406 -15.12 19.53 1.26
N GLY A 407 -15.20 19.54 2.60
CA GLY A 407 -14.01 19.63 3.45
C GLY A 407 -13.12 18.37 3.43
N ILE A 408 -13.68 17.22 3.04
CA ILE A 408 -12.92 15.97 2.84
C ILE A 408 -12.29 15.97 1.44
N LEU A 409 -13.07 16.30 0.41
CA LEU A 409 -12.62 16.31 -0.98
C LEU A 409 -11.55 17.36 -1.26
N ASN A 410 -11.64 18.52 -0.60
CA ASN A 410 -10.72 19.65 -0.79
C ASN A 410 -9.69 19.76 0.34
N TRP A 411 -9.49 18.71 1.13
CA TRP A 411 -8.45 18.74 2.15
C TRP A 411 -7.07 18.77 1.49
N GLU A 412 -6.25 19.71 1.91
CA GLU A 412 -4.84 19.82 1.54
C GLU A 412 -4.00 19.83 2.81
N TRP A 413 -2.83 19.20 2.75
CA TRP A 413 -1.88 19.23 3.86
C TRP A 413 -1.37 20.66 4.08
N LYS A 414 -1.31 21.07 5.35
CA LYS A 414 -0.73 22.34 5.79
C LYS A 414 0.47 22.04 6.67
N GLU A 415 1.53 22.82 6.50
CA GLU A 415 2.67 22.71 7.41
C GLU A 415 2.23 22.93 8.86
N LEU A 416 2.70 22.06 9.75
CA LEU A 416 2.45 22.17 11.18
C LEU A 416 3.05 23.48 11.71
N LYS A 417 2.24 24.23 12.45
CA LYS A 417 2.58 25.53 13.05
C LYS A 417 3.65 25.45 14.14
#